data_AF-A0A6J8DII3-F1
#
_entry.id   AF-A0A6J8DII3-F1
#
_cell.length_a   1.000
_cell.length_b   1.000
_cell.length_c   1.000
_cell.angle_alpha   90.00
_cell.angle_beta   90.00
_cell.angle_gamma   90.00
#
_symmetry.space_group_name_H-M   'P 1'
#
loop_
_entity.id
_entity.type
_entity.pdbx_description
1 polymer ?
#
loop_
_entity_poly.entity_id
_entity_poly.type
_entity_poly.pdbx_seq_one_letter_code
_entity_poly.pdbx_strand_id
1 'polypeptide(L)'
;MKNSVIDSKARNTTVKYAYSYKRFVMWSEKYTEIKSVLPANEIYVSLYLQYLMQSVKHYSTIEAACYAIKWAHSLAGFEDPCDSDIVKCIVEASKRKLNRPIQKKEPMNANIMLSLFKKFGVTNSSLKNLRLLAMCFLAYSGFLRYSELCQIRAKHITFGNDHIDIYIESSKTDCYRKGKKFLIAKLDQAHCPVKILSDYLDKAKIDRSSDDFVFRALSYCKTKFMNKIHLPEISLSKSHVFIVYWSERSHLFSEDYNKCSKCLR
;
A
#
# COMPACT_ATOMS: atom_id res chain seq x y z
N MET A 1 -0.97 30.45 -3.70
CA MET A 1 -0.51 30.21 -2.32
C MET A 1 -1.21 29.02 -1.64
N LYS A 2 -2.55 28.87 -1.68
CA LYS A 2 -3.25 27.76 -1.00
C LYS A 2 -2.79 26.35 -1.42
N ASN A 3 -2.63 26.09 -2.71
CA ASN A 3 -2.19 24.76 -3.19
C ASN A 3 -0.72 24.47 -2.87
N SER A 4 0.17 25.47 -2.99
CA SER A 4 1.60 25.28 -2.79
C SER A 4 1.97 24.88 -1.35
N VAL A 5 1.24 25.36 -0.34
CA VAL A 5 1.49 24.95 1.06
C VAL A 5 1.01 23.52 1.33
N ILE A 6 -0.10 23.11 0.72
CA ILE A 6 -0.58 21.72 0.80
C ILE A 6 0.40 20.78 0.10
N ASP A 7 0.92 21.18 -1.07
CA ASP A 7 1.86 20.41 -1.88
C ASP A 7 3.26 20.26 -1.23
N SER A 8 3.55 21.02 -0.17
CA SER A 8 4.77 20.82 0.65
C SER A 8 4.84 19.44 1.33
N LYS A 9 3.70 18.74 1.45
CA LYS A 9 3.61 17.38 1.99
C LYS A 9 3.13 16.42 0.92
N ALA A 10 3.53 15.16 1.06
CA ALA A 10 3.05 14.09 0.18
C ALA A 10 1.50 14.03 0.18
N ARG A 11 0.89 13.84 -0.99
CA ARG A 11 -0.57 13.79 -1.15
C ARG A 11 -1.28 12.80 -0.21
N ASN A 12 -0.68 11.64 0.06
CA ASN A 12 -1.27 10.68 1.00
C ASN A 12 -1.29 11.22 2.44
N THR A 13 -0.27 12.01 2.82
CA THR A 13 -0.18 12.64 4.14
C THR A 13 -1.22 13.75 4.28
N THR A 14 -1.39 14.59 3.25
CA THR A 14 -2.41 15.66 3.28
C THR A 14 -3.82 15.10 3.33
N VAL A 15 -4.12 14.05 2.55
CA VAL A 15 -5.41 13.33 2.62
C VAL A 15 -5.63 12.73 4.01
N LYS A 16 -4.62 12.11 4.61
CA LYS A 16 -4.70 11.54 5.97
C LYS A 16 -4.99 12.63 7.00
N TYR A 17 -4.29 13.75 6.94
CA TYR A 17 -4.48 14.85 7.88
C TYR A 17 -5.84 15.53 7.68
N ALA A 18 -6.26 15.80 6.45
CA ALA A 18 -7.59 16.35 6.18
C ALA A 18 -8.71 15.45 6.71
N TYR A 19 -8.61 14.13 6.50
CA TYR A 19 -9.57 13.18 7.04
C TYR A 19 -9.58 13.17 8.58
N SER A 20 -8.40 13.14 9.20
CA SER A 20 -8.30 13.10 10.66
C SER A 20 -8.76 14.41 11.30
N TYR A 21 -8.49 15.55 10.69
CA TYR A 21 -8.98 16.85 11.13
C TYR A 21 -10.50 16.96 11.00
N LYS A 22 -11.07 16.48 9.88
CA LYS A 22 -12.54 16.40 9.72
C LYS A 22 -13.20 15.60 10.85
N ARG A 23 -12.56 14.53 11.34
CA ARG A 23 -13.08 13.77 12.49
C ARG A 23 -13.06 14.56 13.80
N PHE A 24 -12.10 15.44 13.99
CA PHE A 24 -12.08 16.36 15.13
C PHE A 24 -13.21 17.39 15.01
N VAL A 25 -13.43 17.97 13.82
CA VAL A 25 -14.54 18.90 13.58
C VAL A 25 -15.89 18.23 13.86
N MET A 26 -16.15 17.05 13.27
CA MET A 26 -17.41 16.30 13.49
C MET A 26 -17.62 15.88 14.94
N TRP A 27 -16.55 15.67 15.71
CA TRP A 27 -16.67 15.40 17.14
C TRP A 27 -17.01 16.69 17.90
N SER A 28 -16.39 17.80 17.52
CA SER A 28 -16.59 19.10 18.17
C SER A 28 -18.01 19.65 17.96
N GLU A 29 -18.59 19.44 16.78
CA GLU A 29 -19.97 19.84 16.43
C GLU A 29 -21.05 19.20 17.33
N LYS A 30 -20.71 18.18 18.11
CA LYS A 30 -21.63 17.54 19.07
C LYS A 30 -21.80 18.32 20.38
N TYR A 31 -20.94 19.30 20.64
CA TYR A 31 -20.88 20.03 21.89
C TYR A 31 -21.05 21.52 21.62
N THR A 32 -22.10 22.11 22.19
CA THR A 32 -22.44 23.53 22.01
C THR A 32 -21.42 24.49 22.63
N GLU A 33 -20.62 24.00 23.57
CA GLU A 33 -19.57 24.72 24.28
C GLU A 33 -18.37 25.02 23.36
N ILE A 34 -18.17 24.21 22.33
CA ILE A 34 -17.04 24.36 21.40
C ILE A 34 -17.42 25.37 20.31
N LYS A 35 -17.14 26.65 20.59
CA LYS A 35 -17.47 27.77 19.68
C LYS A 35 -16.56 27.86 18.46
N SER A 36 -15.32 27.37 18.56
CA SER A 36 -14.33 27.44 17.50
C SER A 36 -13.48 26.17 17.47
N VAL A 37 -13.37 25.57 16.29
CA VAL A 37 -12.47 24.46 15.98
C VAL A 37 -11.13 24.93 15.39
N LEU A 38 -11.04 26.21 15.03
CA LEU A 38 -9.84 26.85 14.47
C LEU A 38 -9.89 28.37 14.70
N PRO A 39 -9.12 28.91 15.68
CA PRO A 39 -8.23 28.18 16.58
C PRO A 39 -9.02 27.31 17.58
N ALA A 40 -8.49 26.13 17.87
CA ALA A 40 -9.00 25.22 18.89
C ALA A 40 -8.32 25.51 20.23
N ASN A 41 -9.10 25.43 21.31
CA ASN A 41 -8.57 25.50 22.67
C ASN A 41 -7.91 24.16 23.05
N GLU A 42 -6.76 24.20 23.74
CA GLU A 42 -6.03 22.98 24.12
C GLU A 42 -6.83 22.03 25.03
N ILE A 43 -7.77 22.55 25.82
CA ILE A 43 -8.64 21.73 26.69
C ILE A 43 -9.60 20.89 25.84
N TYR A 44 -10.20 21.46 24.79
CA TYR A 44 -11.09 20.71 23.89
C TYR A 44 -10.31 19.69 23.05
N VAL A 45 -9.09 20.03 22.62
CA VAL A 45 -8.19 19.07 21.97
C VAL A 45 -7.85 17.91 22.93
N SER A 46 -7.53 18.22 24.18
CA SER A 46 -7.25 17.23 25.23
C SER A 46 -8.43 16.28 25.46
N LEU A 47 -9.64 16.81 25.58
CA LEU A 47 -10.86 16.02 25.70
C LEU A 47 -11.10 15.11 24.49
N TYR A 48 -10.85 15.63 23.28
CA TYR A 48 -10.96 14.83 22.07
C TYR A 48 -9.96 13.67 22.05
N LEU A 49 -8.70 13.91 22.39
CA LEU A 49 -7.68 12.86 22.42
C LEU A 49 -7.96 11.83 23.53
N GLN A 50 -8.47 12.27 24.67
CA GLN A 50 -8.94 11.39 25.74
C GLN A 50 -10.11 10.50 25.26
N TYR A 51 -11.08 11.07 24.56
CA TYR A 51 -12.18 10.33 23.93
C TYR A 51 -11.65 9.30 22.92
N LEU A 52 -10.68 9.68 22.07
CA LEU A 52 -10.06 8.75 21.14
C LEU A 52 -9.33 7.62 21.87
N MET A 53 -8.61 7.92 22.95
CA MET A 53 -7.90 6.91 23.76
C MET A 53 -8.84 5.83 24.32
N GLN A 54 -10.10 6.18 24.60
CA GLN A 54 -11.12 5.23 25.05
C GLN A 54 -11.79 4.49 23.88
N SER A 55 -11.88 5.13 22.71
CA SER A 55 -12.69 4.64 21.58
C SER A 55 -11.91 3.87 20.52
N VAL A 56 -10.58 4.00 20.47
CA VAL A 56 -9.75 3.42 19.40
C VAL A 56 -8.81 2.34 19.93
N LYS A 57 -8.49 1.37 19.06
CA LYS A 57 -7.59 0.25 19.41
C LYS A 57 -6.10 0.56 19.23
N HIS A 58 -5.76 1.56 18.41
CA HIS A 58 -4.39 1.80 17.95
C HIS A 58 -3.96 3.26 18.18
N TYR A 59 -2.78 3.42 18.80
CA TYR A 59 -2.15 4.72 19.05
C TYR A 59 -2.00 5.59 17.78
N SER A 60 -1.74 4.96 16.63
CA SER A 60 -1.57 5.65 15.34
C SER A 60 -2.76 6.53 14.93
N THR A 61 -3.95 6.28 15.48
CA THR A 61 -5.14 7.12 15.26
C THR A 61 -5.06 8.44 16.04
N ILE A 62 -4.56 8.38 17.28
CA ILE A 62 -4.40 9.55 18.17
C ILE A 62 -3.25 10.40 17.68
N GLU A 63 -2.15 9.77 17.30
CA GLU A 63 -1.02 10.42 16.65
C GLU A 63 -1.45 11.15 15.36
N ALA A 64 -2.26 10.50 14.51
CA ALA A 64 -2.79 11.14 13.31
C ALA A 64 -3.68 12.33 13.61
N ALA A 65 -4.50 12.27 14.66
CA ALA A 65 -5.34 13.38 15.11
C ALA A 65 -4.50 14.58 15.57
N CYS A 66 -3.50 14.34 16.43
CA CYS A 66 -2.57 15.37 16.90
C CYS A 66 -1.86 16.07 15.73
N TYR A 67 -1.26 15.31 14.81
CA TYR A 67 -0.61 15.91 13.64
C TYR A 67 -1.57 16.65 12.71
N ALA A 68 -2.81 16.20 12.58
CA ALA A 68 -3.80 16.84 11.73
C ALA A 68 -4.28 18.19 12.30
N ILE A 69 -4.49 18.25 13.62
CA ILE A 69 -4.86 19.48 14.33
C ILE A 69 -3.72 20.50 14.23
N LYS A 70 -2.48 20.09 14.55
CA LYS A 70 -1.26 20.90 14.36
C LYS A 70 -1.14 21.42 12.93
N TRP A 71 -1.33 20.54 11.94
CA TRP A 71 -1.23 20.89 10.53
C TRP A 71 -2.29 21.92 10.12
N ALA A 72 -3.53 21.78 10.55
CA ALA A 72 -4.60 22.74 10.26
C ALA A 72 -4.33 24.12 10.88
N HIS A 73 -3.84 24.17 12.13
CA HIS A 73 -3.49 25.42 12.81
C HIS A 73 -2.33 26.13 12.12
N SER A 74 -1.26 25.39 11.82
CA SER A 74 -0.10 25.91 11.08
C SER A 74 -0.48 26.45 9.70
N LEU A 75 -1.38 25.78 8.97
CA LEU A 75 -1.87 26.26 7.68
C LEU A 75 -2.68 27.56 7.77
N ALA A 76 -3.37 27.78 8.90
CA ALA A 76 -4.18 28.96 9.14
C ALA A 76 -3.42 30.09 9.86
N GLY A 77 -2.15 29.89 10.21
CA GLY A 77 -1.33 30.87 10.92
C GLY A 77 -1.63 30.98 12.42
N PHE A 78 -2.27 29.97 13.01
CA PHE A 78 -2.53 29.90 14.45
C PHE A 78 -1.47 29.08 15.19
N GLU A 79 -1.37 29.30 16.50
CA GLU A 79 -0.53 28.50 17.39
C GLU A 79 -1.00 27.03 17.43
N ASP A 80 -0.07 26.12 17.74
CA ASP A 80 -0.33 24.69 17.80
C ASP A 80 -0.93 24.30 19.17
N PRO A 81 -2.24 24.00 19.27
CA PRO A 81 -2.86 23.62 20.54
C PRO A 81 -2.31 22.27 21.06
N CYS A 82 -1.69 21.48 20.18
CA CYS A 82 -1.06 20.22 20.56
C CYS A 82 0.31 20.40 21.22
N ASP A 83 0.86 21.62 21.27
CA ASP A 83 2.13 21.90 21.96
C ASP A 83 1.98 22.13 23.47
N SER A 84 0.74 22.22 23.96
CA SER A 84 0.44 22.30 25.40
C SER A 84 0.85 21.04 26.18
N ASP A 85 1.25 21.22 27.44
CA ASP A 85 1.70 20.11 28.31
C ASP A 85 0.61 19.07 28.53
N ILE A 86 -0.65 19.50 28.70
CA ILE A 86 -1.79 18.59 28.87
C ILE A 86 -1.98 17.67 27.65
N VAL A 87 -1.87 18.21 26.42
CA VAL A 87 -1.98 17.40 25.20
C VAL A 87 -0.80 16.44 25.09
N LYS A 88 0.43 16.90 25.35
CA LYS A 88 1.63 16.05 25.34
C LYS A 88 1.51 14.89 26.34
N CYS A 89 1.04 15.16 27.56
CA CYS A 89 0.78 14.14 28.58
C CYS A 89 -0.24 13.09 28.10
N ILE A 90 -1.35 13.52 27.48
CA ILE A 90 -2.37 12.60 26.97
C ILE A 90 -1.83 11.75 25.80
N VAL A 91 -1.04 12.34 24.91
CA VAL A 91 -0.40 11.61 23.80
C VAL A 91 0.56 10.54 24.34
N GLU A 92 1.39 10.87 25.33
CA GLU A 92 2.30 9.90 25.95
C GLU A 92 1.56 8.82 26.75
N ALA A 93 0.49 9.17 27.48
CA ALA A 93 -0.38 8.20 28.14
C ALA A 93 -1.03 7.24 27.12
N SER A 94 -1.52 7.79 26.01
CA SER A 94 -2.11 7.03 24.91
C SER A 94 -1.10 6.08 24.27
N LYS A 95 0.15 6.54 24.10
CA LYS A 95 1.25 5.72 23.59
C LYS A 95 1.54 4.55 24.52
N ARG A 96 1.63 4.76 25.84
CA ARG A 96 1.85 3.66 26.80
C ARG A 96 0.70 2.67 26.83
N LYS A 97 -0.54 3.13 26.71
CA LYS A 97 -1.75 2.29 26.83
C LYS A 97 -2.09 1.51 25.55
N LEU A 98 -1.92 2.13 24.39
CA LEU A 98 -2.43 1.61 23.12
C LEU A 98 -1.35 1.16 22.15
N ASN A 99 -0.07 1.43 22.44
CA ASN A 99 1.01 0.94 21.60
C ASN A 99 1.11 -0.58 21.75
N ARG A 100 1.20 -1.27 20.62
CA ARG A 100 1.31 -2.72 20.55
C ARG A 100 2.47 -3.08 19.65
N PRO A 101 3.14 -4.22 19.87
CA PRO A 101 4.14 -4.71 18.94
C PRO A 101 3.56 -4.76 17.51
N ILE A 102 4.29 -4.18 16.56
CA ILE A 102 3.89 -4.21 15.16
C ILE A 102 4.04 -5.65 14.68
N GLN A 103 2.91 -6.32 14.44
CA GLN A 103 2.89 -7.61 13.75
C GLN A 103 3.25 -7.39 12.28
N LYS A 104 4.51 -7.63 11.95
CA LYS A 104 5.00 -7.59 10.57
C LYS A 104 4.53 -8.84 9.84
N LYS A 105 4.17 -8.68 8.56
CA LYS A 105 3.94 -9.83 7.68
C LYS A 105 5.26 -10.59 7.50
N GLU A 106 5.16 -11.91 7.38
CA GLU A 106 6.32 -12.73 7.05
C GLU A 106 6.97 -12.26 5.74
N PRO A 107 8.31 -12.20 5.69
CA PRO A 107 9.01 -11.81 4.48
C PRO A 107 8.77 -12.82 3.37
N MET A 108 8.62 -12.32 2.14
CA MET A 108 8.63 -13.20 0.98
C MET A 108 10.00 -13.86 0.86
N ASN A 109 10.03 -15.19 0.77
CA ASN A 109 11.26 -15.97 0.62
C ASN A 109 11.27 -16.74 -0.72
N ALA A 110 12.45 -17.25 -1.10
CA ALA A 110 12.62 -17.98 -2.35
C ALA A 110 11.74 -19.24 -2.44
N ASN A 111 11.53 -19.94 -1.33
CA ASN A 111 10.69 -21.15 -1.29
C ASN A 111 9.23 -20.84 -1.62
N ILE A 112 8.69 -19.73 -1.10
CA ILE A 112 7.33 -19.27 -1.44
C ILE A 112 7.26 -18.89 -2.92
N MET A 113 8.27 -18.20 -3.46
CA MET A 113 8.34 -17.84 -4.88
C MET A 113 8.37 -19.07 -5.80
N LEU A 114 9.17 -20.08 -5.46
CA LEU A 114 9.21 -21.35 -6.17
C LEU A 114 7.89 -22.11 -6.08
N SER A 115 7.23 -22.07 -4.93
CA SER A 115 5.92 -22.71 -4.73
C SER A 115 4.83 -22.03 -5.55
N LEU A 116 4.84 -20.70 -5.63
CA LEU A 116 3.97 -19.92 -6.52
C LEU A 116 4.21 -20.29 -7.98
N PHE A 117 5.47 -20.36 -8.40
CA PHE A 117 5.82 -20.75 -9.77
C PHE A 117 5.35 -22.17 -10.11
N LYS A 118 5.60 -23.16 -9.24
CA LYS A 118 5.13 -24.55 -9.45
C LYS A 118 3.61 -24.63 -9.59
N LYS A 119 2.87 -23.83 -8.81
CA LYS A 119 1.41 -23.82 -8.81
C LYS A 119 0.81 -23.12 -10.04
N PHE A 120 1.42 -22.03 -10.48
CA PHE A 120 0.81 -21.12 -11.45
C PHE A 120 1.54 -21.01 -12.78
N GLY A 121 2.77 -21.52 -12.89
CA GLY A 121 3.69 -21.38 -14.03
C GLY A 121 3.72 -22.59 -14.97
N VAL A 122 2.66 -23.41 -14.95
CA VAL A 122 2.52 -24.58 -15.84
C VAL A 122 2.40 -24.11 -17.29
N THR A 123 2.86 -24.93 -18.25
CA THR A 123 2.68 -24.73 -19.69
C THR A 123 1.21 -24.39 -19.99
N ASN A 124 0.94 -23.31 -20.73
CA ASN A 124 -0.38 -22.70 -20.95
C ASN A 124 -1.02 -21.91 -19.77
N SER A 125 -0.21 -21.44 -18.82
CA SER A 125 -0.61 -20.53 -17.76
C SER A 125 -1.56 -19.41 -18.25
N SER A 126 -2.71 -19.25 -17.59
CA SER A 126 -3.66 -18.18 -17.94
C SER A 126 -2.99 -16.80 -17.85
N LEU A 127 -3.48 -15.81 -18.62
CA LEU A 127 -2.97 -14.43 -18.54
C LEU A 127 -3.00 -13.87 -17.11
N LYS A 128 -4.00 -14.28 -16.33
CA LYS A 128 -4.14 -13.91 -14.91
C LYS A 128 -3.00 -14.47 -14.06
N ASN A 129 -2.64 -15.73 -14.27
CA ASN A 129 -1.57 -16.40 -13.53
C ASN A 129 -0.20 -15.84 -13.93
N LEU A 130 0.04 -15.63 -15.22
CA LEU A 130 1.27 -14.97 -15.68
C LEU A 130 1.40 -13.56 -15.14
N ARG A 131 0.31 -12.77 -15.11
CA ARG A 131 0.33 -11.44 -14.48
C ARG A 131 0.71 -11.51 -13.01
N LEU A 132 0.12 -12.44 -12.25
CA LEU A 132 0.45 -12.63 -10.83
C LEU A 132 1.92 -13.01 -10.64
N LEU A 133 2.41 -13.98 -11.42
CA LEU A 133 3.81 -14.40 -11.37
C LEU A 133 4.75 -13.26 -11.74
N ALA A 134 4.51 -12.55 -12.85
CA ALA A 134 5.30 -11.40 -13.26
C ALA A 134 5.33 -10.33 -12.16
N MET A 135 4.19 -9.98 -11.57
CA MET A 135 4.14 -9.02 -10.46
C MET A 135 4.96 -9.47 -9.25
N CYS A 136 4.79 -10.72 -8.80
CA CYS A 136 5.48 -11.24 -7.62
C CYS A 136 6.99 -11.37 -7.85
N PHE A 137 7.40 -11.94 -8.99
CA PHE A 137 8.81 -12.15 -9.31
C PHE A 137 9.54 -10.84 -9.55
N LEU A 138 8.88 -9.87 -10.19
CA LEU A 138 9.45 -8.54 -10.40
C LEU A 138 9.56 -7.75 -9.10
N ALA A 139 8.53 -7.79 -8.24
CA ALA A 139 8.58 -7.15 -6.94
C ALA A 139 9.66 -7.77 -6.04
N TYR A 140 9.81 -9.09 -6.08
CA TYR A 140 10.82 -9.82 -5.30
C TYR A 140 12.25 -9.52 -5.78
N SER A 141 12.50 -9.61 -7.08
CA SER A 141 13.85 -9.39 -7.66
C SER A 141 14.29 -7.93 -7.62
N GLY A 142 13.36 -6.98 -7.83
CA GLY A 142 13.66 -5.55 -7.81
C GLY A 142 13.46 -4.88 -6.44
N PHE A 143 13.07 -5.62 -5.40
CA PHE A 143 12.66 -5.09 -4.09
C PHE A 143 11.65 -3.94 -4.18
N LEU A 144 10.76 -4.04 -5.17
CA LEU A 144 9.83 -2.96 -5.52
C LEU A 144 8.63 -2.95 -4.57
N ARG A 145 8.24 -1.75 -4.14
CA ARG A 145 6.97 -1.55 -3.47
C ARG A 145 5.84 -1.69 -4.47
N TYR A 146 4.67 -2.09 -4.00
CA TYR A 146 3.46 -2.16 -4.83
C TYR A 146 3.18 -0.85 -5.58
N SER A 147 3.37 0.31 -4.93
CA SER A 147 3.17 1.62 -5.57
C SER A 147 4.12 1.89 -6.74
N GLU A 148 5.33 1.34 -6.69
CA GLU A 148 6.33 1.47 -7.75
C GLU A 148 5.97 0.49 -8.87
N LEU A 149 5.68 -0.77 -8.52
CA LEU A 149 5.29 -1.83 -9.44
C LEU A 149 4.08 -1.45 -10.32
N CYS A 150 3.04 -0.87 -9.72
CA CYS A 150 1.82 -0.48 -10.45
C CYS A 150 2.00 0.76 -11.34
N GLN A 151 3.09 1.51 -11.18
CA GLN A 151 3.39 2.69 -12.00
C GLN A 151 4.34 2.36 -13.15
N ILE A 152 4.84 1.12 -13.26
CA ILE A 152 5.70 0.72 -14.37
C ILE A 152 4.89 0.75 -15.66
N ARG A 153 5.41 1.49 -16.64
CA ARG A 153 4.89 1.58 -18.01
C ARG A 153 5.75 0.72 -18.94
N ALA A 154 5.19 0.31 -20.08
CA ALA A 154 5.90 -0.56 -21.00
C ALA A 154 7.22 0.08 -21.48
N LYS A 155 7.17 1.37 -21.84
CA LYS A 155 8.35 2.18 -22.21
C LYS A 155 9.46 2.26 -21.13
N HIS A 156 9.14 1.97 -19.87
CA HIS A 156 10.13 2.02 -18.79
C HIS A 156 11.02 0.77 -18.73
N ILE A 157 10.69 -0.27 -19.49
CA ILE A 157 11.38 -1.55 -19.46
C ILE A 157 12.25 -1.67 -20.71
N THR A 158 13.56 -1.77 -20.51
CA THR A 158 14.53 -2.03 -21.58
C THR A 158 15.09 -3.44 -21.40
N PHE A 159 14.97 -4.27 -22.43
CA PHE A 159 15.52 -5.63 -22.41
C PHE A 159 16.95 -5.61 -22.96
N GLY A 160 17.90 -6.05 -22.15
CA GLY A 160 19.25 -6.37 -22.57
C GLY A 160 19.41 -7.86 -22.87
N ASN A 161 20.64 -8.29 -23.16
CA ASN A 161 20.94 -9.70 -23.44
C ASN A 161 20.77 -10.58 -22.20
N ASP A 162 21.34 -10.11 -21.07
CA ASP A 162 21.44 -10.86 -19.81
C ASP A 162 20.70 -10.18 -18.65
N HIS A 163 19.93 -9.13 -18.92
CA HIS A 163 19.22 -8.37 -17.90
C HIS A 163 18.04 -7.58 -18.47
N ILE A 164 17.24 -7.01 -17.58
CA ILE A 164 16.31 -5.93 -17.89
C ILE A 164 16.64 -4.71 -17.03
N ASP A 165 16.50 -3.53 -17.63
CA ASP A 165 16.55 -2.25 -16.95
C ASP A 165 15.14 -1.70 -16.80
N ILE A 166 14.77 -1.34 -15.57
CA ILE A 166 13.45 -0.78 -15.26
C ILE A 166 13.62 0.60 -14.66
N TYR A 167 13.00 1.58 -15.31
CA TYR A 167 12.92 2.94 -14.79
C TYR A 167 11.67 3.11 -13.91
N ILE A 168 11.89 3.59 -12.68
CA ILE A 168 10.84 3.97 -11.74
C ILE A 168 10.82 5.49 -11.65
N GLU A 169 9.72 6.10 -12.09
CA GLU A 169 9.55 7.56 -12.12
C GLU A 169 9.46 8.18 -10.71
N SER A 170 8.87 7.47 -9.75
CA SER A 170 8.69 7.99 -8.40
C SER A 170 8.65 6.88 -7.36
N SER A 171 9.17 7.16 -6.18
CA SER A 171 9.13 6.25 -5.03
C SER A 171 8.74 7.02 -3.77
N LYS A 172 8.39 6.30 -2.70
CA LYS A 172 8.05 6.93 -1.41
C LYS A 172 9.19 7.81 -0.87
N THR A 173 10.44 7.43 -1.14
CA THR A 173 11.65 8.13 -0.69
C THR A 173 12.19 9.12 -1.70
N ASP A 174 11.66 9.13 -2.92
CA ASP A 174 12.03 10.07 -3.98
C ASP A 174 10.99 11.19 -4.07
N CYS A 175 11.00 12.07 -3.06
CA CYS A 175 10.06 13.19 -2.96
C CYS A 175 10.21 14.22 -4.09
N TYR A 176 11.37 14.27 -4.74
CA TYR A 176 11.67 15.19 -5.83
C TYR A 176 11.55 14.57 -7.23
N ARG A 177 11.10 13.31 -7.34
CA ARG A 177 10.87 12.60 -8.61
C ARG A 177 12.10 12.58 -9.53
N LYS A 178 13.28 12.34 -8.96
CA LYS A 178 14.51 12.15 -9.74
C LYS A 178 14.45 10.87 -10.57
N GLY A 179 13.63 9.92 -10.14
CA GLY A 179 13.52 8.59 -10.73
C GLY A 179 14.74 7.73 -10.40
N LYS A 180 14.60 6.42 -10.60
CA LYS A 180 15.69 5.46 -10.41
C LYS A 180 15.58 4.31 -11.40
N LYS A 181 16.72 3.90 -11.95
CA LYS A 181 16.84 2.67 -12.73
C LYS A 181 17.26 1.51 -11.83
N PHE A 182 16.67 0.35 -12.05
CA PHE A 182 17.02 -0.90 -11.40
C PHE A 182 17.28 -1.97 -12.46
N LEU A 183 18.32 -2.76 -12.24
CA LEU A 183 18.73 -3.84 -13.12
C LEU A 183 18.28 -5.16 -12.50
N ILE A 184 17.62 -6.00 -13.29
CA ILE A 184 17.22 -7.35 -12.90
C ILE A 184 17.89 -8.33 -13.86
N ALA A 185 18.80 -9.15 -13.32
CA ALA A 185 19.51 -10.14 -14.08
C ALA A 185 18.57 -11.23 -14.62
N LYS A 186 18.83 -11.67 -15.84
CA LYS A 186 18.24 -12.86 -16.44
C LYS A 186 18.90 -14.08 -15.82
N LEU A 187 18.08 -15.07 -15.49
CA LEU A 187 18.50 -16.33 -14.91
C LEU A 187 18.27 -17.43 -15.95
N ASP A 188 19.18 -18.40 -16.02
CA ASP A 188 19.00 -19.60 -16.83
C ASP A 188 18.17 -20.65 -16.08
N GLN A 189 16.96 -20.25 -15.67
CA GLN A 189 16.05 -21.06 -14.87
C GLN A 189 14.62 -20.85 -15.36
N ALA A 190 13.78 -21.87 -15.20
CA ALA A 190 12.37 -21.80 -15.60
C ALA A 190 11.62 -20.64 -14.91
N HIS A 191 11.99 -20.34 -13.66
CA HIS A 191 11.40 -19.29 -12.83
C HIS A 191 12.13 -17.92 -12.97
N CYS A 192 12.81 -17.69 -14.09
CA CYS A 192 13.49 -16.43 -14.34
C CYS A 192 12.50 -15.25 -14.39
N PRO A 193 12.70 -14.17 -13.59
CA PRO A 193 11.81 -13.01 -13.58
C PRO A 193 11.71 -12.33 -14.94
N VAL A 194 12.82 -12.21 -15.67
CA VAL A 194 12.87 -11.64 -17.03
C VAL A 194 12.03 -12.44 -18.02
N LYS A 195 12.15 -13.78 -17.99
CA LYS A 195 11.38 -14.68 -18.86
C LYS A 195 9.88 -14.62 -18.55
N ILE A 196 9.51 -14.73 -17.28
CA ILE A 196 8.11 -14.64 -16.84
C ILE A 196 7.49 -13.30 -17.26
N LEU A 197 8.24 -12.21 -17.15
CA LEU A 197 7.79 -10.89 -17.59
C LEU A 197 7.61 -10.82 -19.10
N SER A 198 8.57 -11.32 -19.90
CA SER A 198 8.42 -11.37 -21.37
C SER A 198 7.20 -12.20 -21.76
N ASP A 199 7.06 -13.41 -21.21
CA ASP A 199 5.92 -14.30 -21.48
C ASP A 199 4.58 -13.61 -21.15
N TYR A 200 4.54 -12.83 -20.05
CA TYR A 200 3.38 -12.03 -19.71
C TYR A 200 3.12 -10.93 -20.74
N LEU A 201 4.11 -10.11 -21.09
CA LEU A 201 3.96 -9.00 -22.04
C LEU A 201 3.51 -9.49 -23.42
N ASP A 202 4.12 -10.60 -23.89
CA ASP A 202 3.84 -11.19 -25.20
C ASP A 202 2.41 -11.78 -25.21
N LYS A 203 2.01 -12.52 -24.17
CA LYS A 203 0.64 -13.06 -24.04
C LYS A 203 -0.42 -11.96 -23.85
N ALA A 204 -0.04 -10.89 -23.16
CA ALA A 204 -0.84 -9.70 -22.94
C ALA A 204 -1.00 -8.84 -24.20
N LYS A 205 -0.13 -9.03 -25.20
CA LYS A 205 -0.01 -8.17 -26.38
C LYS A 205 0.22 -6.71 -26.03
N ILE A 206 1.06 -6.46 -25.02
CA ILE A 206 1.45 -5.11 -24.63
C ILE A 206 2.56 -4.64 -25.56
N ASP A 207 2.33 -3.51 -26.23
CA ASP A 207 3.38 -2.86 -27.00
C ASP A 207 4.46 -2.30 -26.05
N ARG A 208 5.71 -2.66 -26.31
CA ARG A 208 6.87 -2.30 -25.47
C ARG A 208 7.19 -0.80 -25.55
N SER A 209 6.85 -0.13 -26.65
CA SER A 209 7.01 1.33 -26.78
C SER A 209 5.88 2.15 -26.15
N SER A 210 4.79 1.51 -25.74
CA SER A 210 3.60 2.23 -25.26
C SER A 210 3.83 2.94 -23.92
N ASP A 211 3.10 4.04 -23.72
CA ASP A 211 3.00 4.71 -22.42
C ASP A 211 2.08 3.95 -21.44
N ASP A 212 1.53 2.82 -21.85
CA ASP A 212 0.59 2.10 -21.02
C ASP A 212 1.25 1.44 -19.80
N PHE A 213 0.49 1.34 -18.71
CA PHE A 213 0.90 0.55 -17.55
C PHE A 213 1.09 -0.93 -17.90
N VAL A 214 2.14 -1.55 -17.38
CA VAL A 214 2.40 -2.98 -17.60
C VAL A 214 1.35 -3.83 -16.89
N PHE A 215 1.03 -3.49 -15.64
CA PHE A 215 0.06 -4.25 -14.84
C PHE A 215 -1.29 -3.53 -14.81
N ARG A 216 -2.24 -4.03 -15.60
CA ARG A 216 -3.60 -3.49 -15.74
C ARG A 216 -4.66 -4.47 -15.25
N ALA A 217 -5.88 -3.97 -14.99
CA ALA A 217 -7.03 -4.81 -14.72
C ALA A 217 -7.31 -5.76 -15.90
N LEU A 218 -7.74 -6.98 -15.58
CA LEU A 218 -8.13 -7.96 -16.59
C LEU A 218 -9.66 -8.02 -16.61
N SER A 219 -10.23 -7.88 -17.81
CA SER A 219 -11.66 -8.01 -18.04
C SER A 219 -11.94 -9.33 -18.76
N TYR A 220 -12.93 -10.07 -18.28
CA TYR A 220 -13.34 -11.33 -18.89
C TYR A 220 -14.18 -11.06 -20.13
N CYS A 221 -13.76 -11.60 -21.28
CA CYS A 221 -14.49 -11.43 -22.54
C CYS A 221 -15.17 -12.76 -22.91
N LYS A 222 -16.50 -12.83 -22.68
CA LYS A 222 -17.34 -14.03 -22.92
C LYS A 222 -17.24 -14.57 -24.35
N THR A 223 -17.06 -13.68 -25.34
CA THR A 223 -17.07 -14.03 -26.77
C THR A 223 -15.83 -14.78 -27.26
N LYS A 224 -14.73 -14.81 -26.49
CA LYS A 224 -13.50 -15.54 -26.87
C LYS A 224 -13.00 -16.51 -25.79
N PHE A 225 -13.75 -16.71 -24.70
CA PHE A 225 -13.27 -17.43 -23.50
C PHE A 225 -11.86 -17.00 -23.05
N MET A 226 -11.54 -15.71 -23.19
CA MET A 226 -10.22 -15.17 -22.90
C MET A 226 -10.32 -13.90 -22.04
N ASN A 227 -9.38 -13.74 -21.13
CA ASN A 227 -9.17 -12.48 -20.40
C ASN A 227 -8.47 -11.50 -21.33
N LYS A 228 -9.02 -10.28 -21.47
CA LYS A 228 -8.38 -9.16 -22.17
C LYS A 228 -7.95 -8.10 -21.17
N ILE A 229 -6.92 -7.33 -21.53
CA ILE A 229 -6.52 -6.15 -20.77
C ILE A 229 -7.50 -5.00 -21.06
N HIS A 230 -7.88 -4.27 -20.02
CA HIS A 230 -8.67 -3.05 -20.13
C HIS A 230 -7.79 -1.87 -20.59
N LEU A 231 -8.29 -1.06 -21.52
CA LEU A 231 -7.72 0.22 -22.00
C LEU A 231 -8.79 1.31 -21.75
N PRO A 232 -8.37 2.55 -21.42
CA PRO A 232 -8.42 3.26 -20.12
C PRO A 232 -9.83 3.82 -19.76
N GLU A 233 -10.19 4.35 -18.59
CA GLU A 233 -9.59 5.28 -17.62
C GLU A 233 -10.04 4.95 -16.17
N ILE A 234 -9.36 5.50 -15.18
CA ILE A 234 -9.71 5.57 -13.74
C ILE A 234 -9.24 4.40 -12.83
N SER A 235 -8.39 4.82 -11.89
CA SER A 235 -7.98 4.24 -10.61
C SER A 235 -8.21 2.75 -10.38
N LEU A 236 -7.12 1.98 -10.35
CA LEU A 236 -7.06 0.76 -9.54
C LEU A 236 -7.34 1.14 -8.08
N SER A 237 -8.57 0.88 -7.64
CA SER A 237 -8.98 0.86 -6.23
C SER A 237 -8.02 -0.04 -5.46
N LYS A 238 -7.28 0.56 -4.51
CA LYS A 238 -6.18 -0.02 -3.73
C LYS A 238 -6.57 -1.18 -2.81
N SER A 239 -7.80 -1.72 -2.89
CA SER A 239 -8.32 -2.59 -1.82
C SER A 239 -8.93 -3.92 -2.25
N HIS A 240 -9.29 -4.15 -3.52
CA HIS A 240 -10.18 -5.27 -3.85
C HIS A 240 -9.55 -6.49 -4.54
N VAL A 241 -8.34 -6.42 -5.08
CA VAL A 241 -7.75 -7.59 -5.80
C VAL A 241 -6.95 -8.52 -4.88
N PHE A 242 -6.42 -8.01 -3.75
CA PHE A 242 -5.62 -8.82 -2.83
C PHE A 242 -6.41 -9.45 -1.67
N ILE A 243 -7.52 -8.84 -1.24
CA ILE A 243 -8.31 -9.37 -0.10
C ILE A 243 -9.15 -10.57 -0.53
N VAL A 244 -9.73 -10.57 -1.73
CA VAL A 244 -10.61 -11.67 -2.18
C VAL A 244 -9.83 -12.99 -2.37
N TYR A 245 -8.55 -12.94 -2.75
CA TYR A 245 -7.76 -14.17 -2.90
C TYR A 245 -7.15 -14.73 -1.62
N TRP A 246 -7.11 -13.95 -0.54
CA TRP A 246 -6.48 -14.35 0.74
C TRP A 246 -7.47 -14.51 1.90
N SER A 247 -8.71 -14.01 1.78
CA SER A 247 -9.76 -14.17 2.79
C SER A 247 -10.63 -15.42 2.60
N GLU A 248 -10.74 -15.95 1.38
CA GLU A 248 -11.68 -17.05 1.08
C GLU A 248 -11.05 -18.46 1.14
N ARG A 249 -9.81 -18.61 1.62
CA ARG A 249 -9.15 -19.93 1.69
C ARG A 249 -8.46 -20.29 3.01
N SER A 250 -8.58 -19.45 4.03
CA SER A 250 -8.10 -19.77 5.39
C SER A 250 -8.93 -20.85 6.11
N HIS A 251 -10.04 -21.30 5.54
CA HIS A 251 -10.87 -22.39 6.08
C HIS A 251 -10.57 -23.79 5.50
N LEU A 252 -9.57 -23.93 4.62
CA LEU A 252 -9.19 -25.22 4.01
C LEU A 252 -7.80 -25.73 4.44
N PHE A 253 -7.20 -25.16 5.47
CA PHE A 253 -5.88 -25.55 5.99
C PHE A 253 -5.84 -25.73 7.53
N SER A 254 -6.99 -25.93 8.19
CA SER A 254 -7.05 -26.19 9.66
C SER A 254 -7.30 -27.65 10.05
N GLU A 255 -7.37 -28.58 9.10
CA GLU A 255 -7.44 -30.01 9.39
C GLU A 255 -6.12 -30.65 8.93
N ASP A 256 -5.18 -30.83 9.87
CA ASP A 256 -4.10 -31.85 9.86
C ASP A 256 -2.94 -31.56 10.84
N TYR A 257 -3.10 -30.60 11.77
CA TYR A 257 -2.11 -30.33 12.83
C TYR A 257 -2.51 -30.85 14.23
N ASN A 258 -3.35 -31.89 14.32
CA ASN A 258 -3.68 -32.56 15.58
C ASN A 258 -3.76 -34.08 15.40
N LYS A 259 -2.62 -34.74 15.18
CA LYS A 259 -2.47 -36.19 15.36
C LYS A 259 -0.99 -36.61 15.40
N CYS A 260 -0.25 -36.16 16.41
CA CYS A 260 0.94 -36.92 16.86
C CYS A 260 1.39 -36.50 18.27
N SER A 261 0.60 -36.85 19.28
CA SER A 261 1.06 -36.85 20.68
C SER A 261 0.32 -37.93 21.46
N LYS A 262 0.69 -39.19 21.22
CA LYS A 262 0.46 -40.35 22.09
C LYS A 262 1.08 -41.57 21.43
N CYS A 263 2.32 -41.86 21.79
CA CYS A 263 2.94 -43.19 21.91
C CYS A 263 4.45 -42.99 22.01
N LEU A 264 4.93 -42.87 23.24
CA LEU A 264 6.15 -43.53 23.74
C LEU A 264 6.15 -43.28 25.26
N ARG A 265 5.78 -44.34 25.97
CA ARG A 265 6.31 -44.61 27.31
C ARG A 265 7.80 -44.91 27.20
#